data_AF-A0AAW4LFY5-F1
#
_entry.id   AF-A0AAW4LFY5-F1
#
_cell.length_a   1.000
_cell.length_b   1.000
_cell.length_c   1.000
_cell.angle_alpha   90.00
_cell.angle_beta   90.00
_cell.angle_gamma   90.00
#
_symmetry.space_group_name_H-M   'P 1'
#
loop_
_entity.id
_entity.type
_entity.pdbx_description
1 polymer ?
#
loop_
_entity_poly.entity_id
_entity_poly.type
_entity_poly.pdbx_seq_one_letter_code
_entity_poly.pdbx_strand_id
1 'polypeptide(L)'
;MYRIFIKLTLCAVLTLALAGAGMCAGDDWKKEFEDICNKTENSMALPTEELKSLVARCDKLKPVIDAQDESTKKVFRKRLQLCRDLYDFVLKSREQEKK
;
A
#
# COMPACT_ATOMS: atom_id res chain seq x y z
N MET A 1 -11.71 -11.03 25.20
CA MET A 1 -10.62 -11.15 24.20
C MET A 1 -10.98 -12.02 22.98
N TYR A 2 -12.26 -12.24 22.64
CA TYR A 2 -12.68 -13.00 21.45
C TYR A 2 -13.38 -12.14 20.37
N ARG A 3 -13.55 -10.83 20.64
CA ARG A 3 -14.31 -9.89 19.78
C ARG A 3 -13.44 -9.13 18.78
N ILE A 4 -12.11 -9.20 18.93
CA ILE A 4 -11.14 -8.62 17.98
C ILE A 4 -10.86 -9.61 16.83
N PHE A 5 -10.79 -10.91 17.14
CA PHE A 5 -10.57 -11.96 16.13
C PHE A 5 -11.75 -12.17 15.17
N ILE A 6 -12.99 -11.90 15.59
CA ILE A 6 -14.18 -11.98 14.72
C ILE A 6 -14.22 -10.84 13.68
N LYS A 7 -13.70 -9.65 14.01
CA LYS A 7 -13.63 -8.55 13.03
C LYS A 7 -12.52 -8.74 11.99
N LEU A 8 -11.46 -9.48 12.35
CA LEU A 8 -10.39 -9.82 11.42
C LEU A 8 -10.82 -10.88 10.40
N THR A 9 -11.72 -11.79 10.77
CA THR A 9 -12.27 -12.81 9.86
C THR A 9 -13.37 -12.27 8.94
N LEU A 10 -14.10 -11.21 9.32
CA LEU A 10 -15.14 -10.64 8.46
C LEU A 10 -14.61 -9.84 7.26
N CYS A 11 -13.37 -9.33 7.32
CA CYS A 11 -12.72 -8.71 6.15
C CYS A 11 -12.14 -9.75 5.16
N ALA A 12 -11.85 -10.96 5.65
CA ALA A 12 -11.24 -12.02 4.84
C ALA A 12 -12.24 -12.73 3.91
N VAL A 13 -13.55 -12.64 4.18
CA VAL A 13 -14.58 -13.31 3.37
C VAL A 13 -15.25 -12.37 2.36
N LEU A 14 -15.19 -11.04 2.56
CA LEU A 14 -15.75 -10.07 1.60
C LEU A 14 -14.78 -9.71 0.45
N THR A 15 -13.60 -10.30 0.40
CA THR A 15 -12.58 -10.04 -0.63
C THR A 15 -12.48 -11.14 -1.69
N LEU A 16 -13.20 -12.26 -1.54
CA LEU A 16 -13.10 -13.42 -2.43
C LEU A 16 -14.15 -13.49 -3.55
N ALA A 17 -14.79 -12.37 -3.92
CA ALA A 17 -15.86 -12.35 -4.92
C ALA A 17 -15.65 -11.37 -6.09
N LEU A 18 -14.45 -10.83 -6.29
CA LEU A 18 -14.15 -9.96 -7.44
C LEU A 18 -12.89 -10.40 -8.21
N ALA A 19 -12.63 -11.70 -8.26
CA ALA A 19 -11.67 -12.28 -9.20
C ALA A 19 -12.40 -12.64 -10.50
N GLY A 20 -12.71 -11.64 -11.33
CA GLY A 20 -13.29 -11.88 -12.64
C GLY A 20 -13.70 -10.60 -13.35
N ALA A 21 -13.05 -10.36 -14.50
CA ALA A 21 -13.30 -9.30 -15.49
C ALA A 21 -12.62 -7.94 -15.22
N GLY A 22 -11.43 -7.78 -15.81
CA GLY A 22 -10.76 -6.48 -15.88
C GLY A 22 -9.33 -6.51 -16.44
N MET A 23 -9.00 -7.38 -17.41
CA MET A 23 -7.79 -7.19 -18.21
C MET A 23 -8.06 -6.10 -19.25
N CYS A 24 -8.16 -4.85 -18.80
CA CYS A 24 -8.16 -3.66 -19.65
C CYS A 24 -7.03 -2.75 -19.17
N ALA A 25 -6.26 -2.20 -20.12
CA ALA A 25 -5.06 -1.39 -19.92
C ALA A 25 -5.24 -0.05 -19.14
N GLY A 26 -6.31 0.09 -18.34
CA GLY A 26 -6.55 1.22 -17.43
C GLY A 26 -6.18 0.96 -15.96
N ASP A 27 -5.80 -0.27 -15.60
CA ASP A 27 -5.55 -0.69 -14.20
C ASP A 27 -4.06 -0.89 -13.85
N ASP A 28 -3.13 -0.48 -14.71
CA ASP A 28 -1.69 -0.70 -14.45
C ASP A 28 -1.21 0.04 -13.20
N TRP A 29 -1.78 1.22 -12.92
CA TRP A 29 -1.50 1.93 -11.67
C TRP A 29 -2.05 1.21 -10.44
N LYS A 30 -3.14 0.42 -10.58
CA LYS A 30 -3.67 -0.40 -9.48
C LYS A 30 -2.77 -1.59 -9.19
N LYS A 31 -2.17 -2.22 -10.21
CA LYS A 31 -1.17 -3.28 -10.01
C LYS A 31 0.05 -2.74 -9.25
N GLU A 32 0.54 -1.57 -9.66
CA GLU A 32 1.63 -0.89 -8.97
C GLU A 32 1.27 -0.56 -7.52
N PHE A 33 0.06 -0.04 -7.31
CA PHE A 33 -0.49 0.22 -5.98
C PHE A 33 -0.52 -1.04 -5.11
N GLU A 34 -1.00 -2.16 -5.65
CA GLU A 34 -1.09 -3.43 -4.94
C GLU A 34 0.30 -3.99 -4.61
N ASP A 35 1.25 -3.95 -5.56
CA ASP A 35 2.63 -4.39 -5.31
C ASP A 35 3.29 -3.59 -4.18
N ILE A 36 3.13 -2.26 -4.18
CA ILE A 36 3.57 -1.40 -3.08
C ILE A 36 2.89 -1.86 -1.79
N CYS A 37 1.56 -1.97 -1.76
CA CYS A 37 0.83 -2.30 -0.54
C CYS A 37 1.23 -3.68 0.03
N ASN A 38 1.48 -4.68 -0.82
CA ASN A 38 1.81 -6.04 -0.38
C ASN A 38 3.17 -6.12 0.33
N LYS A 39 4.09 -5.20 0.03
CA LYS A 39 5.41 -5.13 0.68
C LYS A 39 5.38 -4.51 2.07
N THR A 40 4.23 -4.00 2.53
CA THR A 40 4.10 -3.40 3.87
C THR A 40 4.25 -4.42 5.00
N GLU A 41 3.76 -5.66 4.80
CA GLU A 41 3.81 -6.74 5.79
C GLU A 41 5.26 -7.07 6.21
N ASN A 42 6.18 -7.09 5.25
CA ASN A 42 7.59 -7.40 5.48
C ASN A 42 8.50 -6.16 5.50
N SER A 43 7.93 -4.95 5.66
CA SER A 43 8.64 -3.68 5.55
C SER A 43 9.90 -3.57 6.42
N MET A 44 9.87 -4.12 7.64
CA MET A 44 11.02 -4.11 8.57
C MET A 44 12.20 -5.00 8.11
N ALA A 45 11.92 -6.04 7.31
CA ALA A 45 12.93 -6.95 6.77
C ALA A 45 13.50 -6.48 5.42
N LEU A 46 12.87 -5.50 4.77
CA LEU A 46 13.33 -4.99 3.48
C LEU A 46 14.68 -4.26 3.62
N PRO A 47 15.54 -4.33 2.59
CA PRO A 47 16.77 -3.54 2.56
C PRO A 47 16.44 -2.04 2.42
N THR A 48 17.32 -1.19 2.95
CA THR A 48 17.16 0.28 2.92
C THR A 48 16.97 0.82 1.50
N GLU A 49 17.67 0.29 0.51
CA GLU A 49 17.54 0.74 -0.89
C GLU A 49 16.18 0.38 -1.49
N GLU A 50 15.60 -0.76 -1.10
CA GLU A 50 14.25 -1.13 -1.53
C GLU A 50 13.19 -0.26 -0.85
N LEU A 51 13.35 0.07 0.43
CA LEU A 51 12.47 1.01 1.12
C LEU A 51 12.48 2.40 0.45
N LYS A 52 13.65 2.93 0.09
CA LYS A 52 13.77 4.19 -0.66
C LYS A 52 13.09 4.11 -2.02
N SER A 53 13.28 3.00 -2.73
CA SER A 53 12.58 2.73 -4.00
C SER A 53 11.07 2.74 -3.82
N LEU A 54 10.55 2.10 -2.77
CA LEU A 54 9.11 2.07 -2.47
C LEU A 54 8.55 3.46 -2.17
N VAL A 55 9.25 4.29 -1.39
CA VAL A 55 8.85 5.69 -1.16
C VAL A 55 8.79 6.46 -2.48
N ALA A 56 9.81 6.33 -3.34
CA ALA A 56 9.83 7.00 -4.64
C ALA A 56 8.70 6.51 -5.57
N ARG A 57 8.38 5.21 -5.54
CA ARG A 57 7.23 4.63 -6.28
C ARG A 57 5.91 5.19 -5.75
N CYS A 58 5.74 5.31 -4.44
CA CYS A 58 4.58 5.98 -3.85
C CYS A 58 4.44 7.43 -4.35
N ASP A 59 5.52 8.19 -4.34
CA ASP A 59 5.50 9.59 -4.78
C ASP A 59 5.18 9.74 -6.28
N LYS A 60 5.62 8.80 -7.12
CA LYS A 60 5.27 8.73 -8.56
C LYS A 60 3.82 8.32 -8.81
N LEU A 61 3.28 7.43 -7.98
CA LEU A 61 1.92 6.90 -8.14
C LEU A 61 0.86 7.89 -7.65
N LYS A 62 1.21 8.74 -6.68
CA LYS A 62 0.34 9.76 -6.12
C LYS A 62 -0.36 10.65 -7.17
N PRO A 63 0.33 11.29 -8.14
CA PRO A 63 -0.33 12.11 -9.16
C PRO A 63 -1.27 11.30 -10.06
N VAL A 64 -0.98 10.02 -10.31
CA VAL A 64 -1.84 9.14 -11.13
C VAL A 64 -3.16 8.85 -10.41
N ILE A 65 -3.11 8.63 -9.09
CA ILE A 65 -4.29 8.47 -8.23
C ILE A 65 -5.06 9.79 -8.11
N ASP A 66 -4.35 10.92 -8.00
CA ASP A 66 -4.97 12.23 -7.88
C ASP A 66 -5.74 12.65 -9.14
N ALA A 67 -5.45 12.06 -10.30
CA ALA A 67 -6.18 12.27 -11.56
C ALA A 67 -7.44 11.39 -11.72
N GLN A 68 -7.71 10.46 -10.79
CA GLN A 68 -8.91 9.62 -10.80
C GLN A 68 -10.14 10.38 -10.26
N ASP A 69 -11.31 9.77 -10.37
CA ASP A 69 -12.55 10.31 -9.77
C ASP A 69 -12.43 10.45 -8.24
N GLU A 70 -13.23 11.32 -7.63
CA GLU A 70 -13.13 11.64 -6.21
C GLU A 70 -13.30 10.42 -5.28
N SER A 71 -14.11 9.43 -5.67
CA SER A 71 -14.33 8.24 -4.85
C SER A 71 -13.09 7.34 -4.85
N THR A 72 -12.52 7.07 -6.03
CA THR A 72 -11.29 6.31 -6.23
C THR A 72 -10.11 7.05 -5.58
N LYS A 73 -9.93 8.34 -5.91
CA LYS A 73 -8.85 9.17 -5.38
C LYS A 73 -8.79 9.08 -3.86
N LYS A 74 -9.92 9.28 -3.17
CA LYS A 74 -9.96 9.32 -1.69
C LYS A 74 -9.49 8.01 -1.05
N VAL A 75 -9.97 6.87 -1.54
CA VAL A 75 -9.64 5.55 -0.98
C VAL A 75 -8.18 5.21 -1.23
N PHE A 76 -7.75 5.29 -2.49
CA PHE A 76 -6.41 4.86 -2.89
C PHE A 76 -5.33 5.82 -2.38
N ARG A 77 -5.57 7.13 -2.38
CA ARG A 77 -4.62 8.12 -1.85
C ARG A 77 -4.36 7.91 -0.36
N LYS A 78 -5.40 7.65 0.42
CA LYS A 78 -5.23 7.48 1.87
C LYS A 78 -4.40 6.24 2.19
N ARG A 79 -4.65 5.12 1.49
CA ARG A 79 -3.88 3.90 1.64
C ARG A 79 -2.44 4.05 1.13
N LEU A 80 -2.23 4.71 -0.02
CA LEU A 80 -0.89 4.98 -0.54
C LEU A 80 -0.06 5.83 0.43
N GLN A 81 -0.67 6.86 1.03
CA GLN A 81 -0.02 7.68 2.04
C GLN A 81 0.42 6.85 3.24
N LEU A 82 -0.43 5.95 3.72
CA LEU A 82 -0.09 5.08 4.86
C LEU A 82 1.10 4.17 4.54
N CYS A 83 1.14 3.57 3.33
CA CYS A 83 2.26 2.75 2.89
C CYS A 83 3.56 3.56 2.83
N ARG A 84 3.51 4.76 2.23
CA ARG A 84 4.65 5.69 2.17
C ARG A 84 5.17 6.05 3.56
N ASP A 85 4.27 6.42 4.48
CA ASP A 85 4.62 6.83 5.83
C ASP A 85 5.24 5.69 6.63
N LEU A 86 4.78 4.45 6.42
CA LEU A 86 5.40 3.25 7.00
C LEU A 86 6.84 3.09 6.50
N TYR A 87 7.09 3.14 5.20
CA TYR A 87 8.45 2.98 4.66
C TYR A 87 9.39 4.10 5.12
N ASP A 88 8.91 5.34 5.13
CA ASP A 88 9.64 6.51 5.63
C ASP A 88 9.96 6.36 7.13
N PHE A 89 9.01 5.85 7.93
CA PHE A 89 9.24 5.54 9.33
C PHE A 89 10.35 4.50 9.50
N VAL A 90 10.30 3.38 8.78
CA VAL A 90 11.33 2.33 8.86
C VAL A 90 12.71 2.86 8.47
N LEU A 91 12.78 3.69 7.42
CA LEU A 91 14.03 4.35 7.02
C LEU A 91 14.59 5.24 8.14
N LYS A 92 13.75 6.10 8.72
CA LYS A 92 14.14 7.00 9.80
C LYS A 92 14.56 6.25 11.06
N SER A 93 13.87 5.18 11.44
CA SER A 93 14.27 4.35 12.58
C SER A 93 15.66 3.75 12.39
N ARG A 94 15.99 3.29 11.17
CA ARG A 94 17.32 2.76 10.86
C ARG A 94 18.41 3.82 10.84
N GLU A 95 18.10 5.05 10.44
CA GLU A 95 19.03 6.17 10.51
C GLU A 95 19.32 6.57 11.97
N GLN A 96 18.33 6.49 12.85
CA GLN A 96 18.48 6.74 14.27
C GLN A 96 19.29 5.65 14.99
N GLU A 97 19.11 4.37 14.64
CA GLU A 97 19.90 3.26 15.19
C GLU A 97 21.38 3.29 14.83
N LYS A 98 21.72 3.91 13.68
CA LYS A 98 23.10 4.03 13.19
C LYS A 98 23.85 5.23 13.78
N LYS A 99 23.18 6.09 14.53
CA LYS A 99 23.71 7.34 15.07
C LYS A 99 24.05 7.20 16.55
#